data_AF-A0A7Y3KYR1-F1
#
_entry.id   AF-A0A7Y3KYR1-F1
#
_cell.length_a   1.000
_cell.length_b   1.000
_cell.length_c   1.000
_cell.angle_alpha   90.00
_cell.angle_beta   90.00
_cell.angle_gamma   90.00
#
_symmetry.space_group_name_H-M   'P 1'
#
loop_
_entity.id
_entity.type
_entity.pdbx_description
1 polymer ?
#
loop_
_entity_poly.entity_id
_entity_poly.type
_entity_poly.pdbx_seq_one_letter_code
_entity_poly.pdbx_strand_id
1 'polypeptide(L)'
;MTNNSTPDSDNVAVGPDDVIAPGEPEKITGEEEGADFISQPAKVMRIGAMVKTLLDEARSSSLDEAGRKRLREIYQTSIQELSSALSPDLSNELARMAPPFGDDVPSESELRIAQAQLVGWLEGLFHGIQASLFAQQAAAAAQLEKMRERSLNPGPGDGRAGTYL
;
A
#
# COMPACT_ATOMS: atom_id res chain seq x y z
N MET A 1 52.85 47.20 15.40
CA MET A 1 51.54 47.52 14.79
C MET A 1 51.71 47.40 13.27
N THR A 2 50.87 46.78 12.45
CA THR A 2 49.61 46.02 12.59
C THR A 2 49.38 45.30 11.26
N ASN A 3 48.70 44.15 11.33
CA ASN A 3 48.40 43.20 10.26
C ASN A 3 47.61 43.77 9.07
N ASN A 4 47.85 43.16 7.92
CA ASN A 4 47.00 43.15 6.73
C ASN A 4 45.76 42.27 6.97
N SER A 5 44.55 42.82 6.89
CA SER A 5 43.29 42.10 6.64
C SER A 5 42.22 43.10 6.21
N THR A 6 41.88 43.05 4.93
CA THR A 6 40.75 43.77 4.31
C THR A 6 39.42 43.10 4.73
N PRO A 7 38.31 43.85 4.74
CA PRO A 7 37.06 43.47 5.40
C PRO A 7 36.11 42.76 4.42
N ASP A 8 35.12 42.05 4.95
CA ASP A 8 33.79 42.15 4.37
C ASP A 8 32.72 41.88 5.41
N SER A 9 31.78 42.82 5.49
CA SER A 9 30.57 42.73 6.29
C SER A 9 29.47 42.39 5.30
N ASP A 10 28.67 41.36 5.54
CA ASP A 10 27.26 41.50 5.22
C ASP A 10 26.37 40.54 6.01
N ASN A 11 25.36 41.16 6.61
CA ASN A 11 24.22 40.55 7.27
C ASN A 11 23.48 39.62 6.31
N VAL A 12 23.34 38.35 6.67
CA VAL A 12 22.31 37.49 6.08
C VAL A 12 21.10 37.49 7.02
N ALA A 13 20.10 38.25 6.60
CA ALA A 13 18.76 38.23 7.17
C ALA A 13 18.16 36.82 7.03
N VAL A 14 17.63 36.29 8.14
CA VAL A 14 16.82 35.07 8.13
C VAL A 14 15.43 35.43 7.58
N GLY A 15 15.19 35.10 6.31
CA GLY A 15 13.86 35.13 5.71
C GLY A 15 13.09 33.83 6.01
N PRO A 16 11.75 33.85 6.02
CA PRO A 16 10.95 32.66 6.27
C PRO A 16 10.81 31.87 4.97
N ASP A 17 11.82 31.07 4.65
CA ASP A 17 11.74 30.01 3.65
C ASP A 17 12.88 29.03 3.92
N ASP A 18 12.70 28.20 4.94
CA ASP A 18 13.51 26.99 5.10
C ASP A 18 13.13 26.03 3.97
N VAL A 19 13.93 26.08 2.91
CA VAL A 19 13.94 25.12 1.82
C VAL A 19 14.15 23.70 2.37
N ILE A 20 13.07 22.93 2.42
CA ILE A 20 13.11 21.48 2.68
C ILE A 20 13.97 20.83 1.58
N ALA A 21 15.09 20.24 1.96
CA ALA A 21 15.93 19.46 1.06
C ALA A 21 15.14 18.24 0.53
N PRO A 22 15.10 17.96 -0.78
CA PRO A 22 14.45 16.76 -1.32
C PRO A 22 15.42 15.59 -1.17
N GLY A 23 15.26 14.82 -0.09
CA GLY A 23 16.27 13.81 0.22
C GLY A 23 15.96 12.88 1.37
N GLU A 24 14.71 12.52 1.58
CA GLU A 24 14.34 11.25 2.24
C GLU A 24 12.90 10.98 1.85
N PRO A 25 12.54 9.78 1.32
CA PRO A 25 11.15 9.39 1.34
C PRO A 25 10.79 9.34 2.82
N GLU A 26 9.92 10.23 3.29
CA GLU A 26 9.07 9.89 4.43
C GLU A 26 8.50 8.52 4.07
N LYS A 27 9.01 7.47 4.72
CA LYS A 27 8.39 6.17 4.69
C LYS A 27 6.96 6.43 5.12
N ILE A 28 6.06 6.39 4.15
CA ILE A 28 4.63 6.35 4.41
C ILE A 28 4.51 5.16 5.35
N THR A 29 4.17 5.40 6.60
CA THR A 29 4.15 4.37 7.66
C THR A 29 3.15 3.24 7.38
N GLY A 30 2.39 3.33 6.28
CA GLY A 30 1.60 2.24 5.71
C GLY A 30 2.34 1.29 4.75
N GLU A 31 3.55 1.61 4.28
CA GLU A 31 4.35 0.72 3.43
C GLU A 31 4.91 -0.48 4.21
N GLU A 32 5.26 -0.31 5.48
CA GLU A 32 5.83 -1.39 6.30
C GLU A 32 4.80 -2.47 6.67
N GLU A 33 3.53 -2.11 6.91
CA GLU A 33 2.47 -3.09 7.22
C GLU A 33 1.88 -3.76 5.96
N GLY A 34 1.83 -3.03 4.84
CA GLY A 34 1.49 -3.62 3.54
C GLY A 34 2.57 -4.60 3.04
N ALA A 35 3.82 -4.41 3.46
CA ALA A 35 4.94 -5.27 3.10
C ALA A 35 4.80 -6.72 3.62
N ASP A 36 4.10 -6.92 4.74
CA ASP A 36 3.86 -8.26 5.29
C ASP A 36 2.98 -9.13 4.38
N PHE A 37 2.09 -8.50 3.61
CA PHE A 37 1.21 -9.18 2.66
C PHE A 37 1.77 -9.18 1.24
N ILE A 38 2.43 -8.08 0.84
CA ILE A 38 2.89 -7.86 -0.53
C ILE A 38 4.35 -7.39 -0.52
N SER A 39 5.26 -8.25 -0.99
CA SER A 39 6.69 -7.94 -1.05
C SER A 39 7.03 -6.93 -2.15
N GLN A 40 6.23 -6.87 -3.23
CA GLN A 40 6.44 -5.95 -4.35
C GLN A 40 5.14 -5.27 -4.80
N PRO A 41 4.64 -4.26 -4.06
CA PRO A 41 3.36 -3.60 -4.34
C PRO A 41 3.26 -3.06 -5.77
N ALA A 42 4.31 -2.38 -6.25
CA ALA A 42 4.35 -1.81 -7.59
C ALA A 42 4.23 -2.88 -8.70
N LYS A 43 4.78 -4.09 -8.48
CA LYS A 43 4.69 -5.21 -9.43
C LYS A 43 3.26 -5.73 -9.50
N VAL A 44 2.61 -5.93 -8.34
CA VAL A 44 1.22 -6.37 -8.26
C VAL A 44 0.29 -5.37 -8.94
N MET A 45 0.45 -4.07 -8.68
CA MET A 45 -0.35 -3.01 -9.32
C MET A 45 -0.20 -3.02 -10.84
N ARG A 46 1.03 -3.14 -11.35
CA ARG A 46 1.29 -3.19 -12.81
C ARG A 46 0.62 -4.38 -13.48
N ILE A 47 0.73 -5.57 -12.87
CA ILE A 47 0.11 -6.79 -13.40
C ILE A 47 -1.41 -6.68 -13.32
N GLY A 48 -1.97 -6.21 -12.21
CA GLY A 48 -3.41 -6.01 -12.05
C GLY A 48 -3.99 -5.06 -13.10
N ALA A 49 -3.33 -3.93 -13.35
CA ALA A 49 -3.73 -2.98 -14.40
C ALA A 49 -3.66 -3.62 -15.80
N MET A 50 -2.59 -4.37 -16.10
CA MET A 50 -2.45 -5.09 -17.36
C MET A 50 -3.59 -6.09 -17.57
N VAL A 51 -3.90 -6.92 -16.56
CA VAL A 51 -4.99 -7.91 -16.64
C VAL A 51 -6.33 -7.22 -16.84
N LYS A 52 -6.58 -6.10 -16.16
CA LYS A 52 -7.81 -5.31 -16.31
C LYS A 52 -7.98 -4.77 -17.74
N THR A 53 -6.93 -4.17 -18.30
CA THR A 53 -6.95 -3.69 -19.70
C THR A 53 -7.20 -4.84 -20.68
N LEU A 54 -6.58 -6.00 -20.47
CA LEU A 54 -6.80 -7.18 -21.32
C LEU A 54 -8.22 -7.73 -21.21
N LEU A 55 -8.81 -7.71 -20.01
CA LEU A 55 -10.20 -8.09 -19.80
C LEU A 55 -11.15 -7.13 -20.53
N ASP A 56 -10.89 -5.84 -20.46
CA ASP A 56 -11.71 -4.82 -21.12
C ASP A 56 -11.62 -4.95 -22.65
N GLU A 57 -10.42 -5.17 -23.20
CA GLU A 57 -10.24 -5.45 -24.64
C GLU A 57 -10.96 -6.74 -25.06
N ALA A 58 -10.82 -7.80 -24.26
CA ALA A 58 -11.50 -9.07 -24.50
C ALA A 58 -13.02 -8.91 -24.44
N ARG A 59 -13.58 -7.87 -23.79
CA ARG A 59 -15.02 -7.57 -23.77
C ARG A 59 -15.47 -6.72 -24.96
N SER A 60 -14.61 -5.83 -25.47
CA SER A 60 -14.93 -4.95 -26.60
C SER A 60 -14.79 -5.63 -27.96
N SER A 61 -13.91 -6.63 -28.05
CA SER A 61 -13.52 -7.28 -29.31
C SER A 61 -13.63 -8.80 -29.20
N SER A 62 -14.05 -9.47 -30.28
CA SER A 62 -14.02 -10.94 -30.35
C SER A 62 -12.59 -11.45 -30.55
N LEU A 63 -12.21 -12.51 -29.83
CA LEU A 63 -10.89 -13.12 -29.92
C LEU A 63 -10.91 -14.36 -30.79
N ASP A 64 -9.96 -14.44 -31.72
CA ASP A 64 -9.70 -15.67 -32.46
C ASP A 64 -8.97 -16.70 -31.59
N GLU A 65 -8.81 -17.92 -32.12
CA GLU A 65 -8.12 -19.01 -31.43
C GLU A 65 -6.69 -18.64 -30.99
N ALA A 66 -5.95 -17.95 -31.86
CA ALA A 66 -4.58 -17.52 -31.58
C ALA A 66 -4.55 -16.48 -30.44
N GLY A 67 -5.45 -15.50 -30.47
CA GLY A 67 -5.64 -14.52 -29.40
C GLY A 67 -6.01 -15.17 -28.07
N ARG A 68 -6.93 -16.14 -28.08
CA ARG A 68 -7.31 -16.89 -26.86
C ARG A 68 -6.15 -17.71 -26.28
N LYS A 69 -5.36 -18.37 -27.13
CA LYS A 69 -4.15 -19.09 -26.71
C LYS A 69 -3.15 -18.14 -26.06
N ARG A 70 -2.90 -16.97 -26.68
CA ARG A 70 -2.00 -15.95 -26.13
C ARG A 70 -2.51 -15.40 -24.81
N LEU A 71 -3.81 -15.17 -24.68
CA LEU A 71 -4.42 -14.65 -23.46
C LEU A 71 -4.33 -15.65 -22.30
N ARG A 72 -4.50 -16.95 -22.58
CA ARG A 72 -4.26 -18.04 -21.61
C ARG A 72 -2.83 -17.99 -21.07
N GLU A 73 -1.84 -17.89 -21.96
CA GLU A 73 -0.43 -17.83 -21.58
C GLU A 73 -0.15 -16.61 -20.70
N ILE A 74 -0.64 -15.43 -21.10
CA ILE A 74 -0.48 -14.19 -20.31
C ILE A 74 -1.13 -14.33 -18.94
N TYR A 75 -2.31 -14.93 -18.85
CA TYR A 75 -3.00 -15.17 -17.58
C TYR A 75 -2.16 -16.08 -16.66
N GLN A 76 -1.68 -17.21 -17.16
CA GLN A 76 -0.85 -18.13 -16.38
C GLN A 76 0.44 -17.48 -15.90
N THR A 77 1.14 -16.73 -16.77
CA THR A 77 2.32 -15.95 -16.37
C THR A 77 1.97 -14.90 -15.32
N SER A 78 0.83 -14.21 -15.47
CA SER A 78 0.40 -13.19 -14.51
C SER A 78 0.16 -13.79 -13.12
N ILE A 79 -0.47 -14.95 -13.03
CA ILE A 79 -0.64 -15.68 -11.75
C ILE A 79 0.71 -16.01 -11.13
N GLN A 80 1.66 -16.56 -11.90
CA GLN A 80 2.99 -16.90 -11.39
C GLN A 80 3.76 -15.68 -10.88
N GLU A 81 3.72 -14.58 -11.65
CA GLU A 81 4.37 -13.33 -11.29
C GLU A 81 3.73 -12.67 -10.05
N LEU A 82 2.41 -12.74 -9.91
CA LEU A 82 1.69 -12.29 -8.71
C LEU A 82 2.04 -13.14 -7.51
N SER A 83 1.99 -14.47 -7.62
CA SER A 83 2.38 -15.40 -6.56
C SER A 83 3.80 -15.16 -6.03
N SER A 84 4.72 -14.70 -6.88
CA SER A 84 6.09 -14.35 -6.47
C SER A 84 6.20 -13.06 -5.65
N ALA A 85 5.20 -12.18 -5.76
CA ALA A 85 5.14 -10.87 -5.13
C ALA A 85 4.26 -10.82 -3.88
N LEU A 86 3.59 -11.93 -3.56
CA LEU A 86 2.67 -12.08 -2.44
C LEU A 86 3.29 -12.92 -1.32
N SER A 87 2.79 -12.74 -0.10
CA SER A 87 3.11 -13.63 1.02
C SER A 87 2.70 -15.08 0.72
N PRO A 88 3.29 -16.08 1.40
CA PRO A 88 2.95 -17.49 1.18
C PRO A 88 1.45 -17.79 1.32
N ASP A 89 0.78 -17.15 2.28
CA ASP A 89 -0.65 -17.37 2.54
C ASP A 89 -1.52 -16.85 1.40
N LEU A 90 -1.26 -15.63 0.93
CA LEU A 90 -1.97 -15.03 -0.21
C LEU A 90 -1.64 -15.72 -1.53
N SER A 91 -0.41 -16.19 -1.70
CA SER A 91 -0.01 -16.98 -2.85
C SER A 91 -0.78 -18.31 -2.91
N ASN A 92 -0.90 -19.00 -1.77
CA ASN A 92 -1.71 -20.22 -1.65
C ASN A 92 -3.20 -19.96 -1.87
N GLU A 93 -3.72 -18.83 -1.40
CA GLU A 93 -5.10 -18.41 -1.67
C GLU A 93 -5.34 -18.16 -3.16
N LEU A 94 -4.47 -17.39 -3.80
CA LEU A 94 -4.52 -17.11 -5.23
C LEU A 94 -4.52 -18.43 -6.04
N ALA A 95 -3.65 -19.38 -5.69
CA ALA A 95 -3.57 -20.67 -6.37
C ALA A 95 -4.86 -21.51 -6.23
N ARG A 96 -5.57 -21.42 -5.10
CA ARG A 96 -6.86 -22.11 -4.90
C ARG A 96 -7.99 -21.48 -5.72
N MET A 97 -7.96 -20.15 -5.89
CA MET A 97 -9.01 -19.41 -6.61
C MET A 97 -8.78 -19.36 -8.12
N ALA A 98 -7.54 -19.52 -8.57
CA ALA A 98 -7.14 -19.45 -9.97
C ALA A 98 -6.56 -20.79 -10.47
N PRO A 99 -7.37 -21.86 -10.55
CA PRO A 99 -6.90 -23.13 -11.09
C PRO A 99 -6.40 -22.95 -12.54
N PRO A 100 -5.37 -23.69 -12.96
CA PRO A 100 -4.88 -23.62 -14.33
C PRO A 100 -5.94 -24.11 -15.31
N PHE A 101 -5.98 -23.49 -16.49
CA PHE A 101 -6.74 -24.02 -17.62
C PHE A 101 -6.22 -25.40 -18.05
N GLY A 102 -7.11 -26.20 -18.63
CA GLY A 102 -6.74 -27.48 -19.25
C GLY A 102 -5.88 -27.32 -20.51
N ASP A 103 -5.60 -28.46 -21.15
CA ASP A 103 -4.73 -28.52 -22.33
C ASP A 103 -5.33 -27.81 -23.55
N ASP A 104 -6.65 -27.91 -23.72
CA ASP A 104 -7.41 -27.26 -24.78
C ASP A 104 -7.38 -25.72 -24.65
N VAL A 105 -7.63 -25.04 -25.77
CA VAL A 105 -7.71 -23.57 -25.76
C VAL A 105 -9.03 -23.14 -25.15
N PRO A 106 -9.01 -22.37 -24.04
CA PRO A 106 -10.22 -21.92 -23.37
C PRO A 106 -11.08 -21.07 -24.30
N SER A 107 -12.38 -21.13 -24.09
CA SER A 107 -13.34 -20.21 -24.70
C SER A 107 -13.09 -18.76 -24.25
N GLU A 108 -13.58 -17.81 -25.04
CA GLU A 108 -13.52 -16.39 -24.71
C GLU A 108 -14.19 -16.07 -23.38
N SER A 109 -15.31 -16.75 -23.08
CA SER A 109 -16.06 -16.61 -21.84
C SER A 109 -15.26 -17.10 -20.63
N GLU A 110 -14.57 -18.24 -20.75
CA GLU A 110 -13.71 -18.76 -19.68
C GLU A 110 -12.57 -17.80 -19.36
N LEU A 111 -11.93 -17.23 -20.39
CA LEU A 111 -10.86 -16.24 -20.21
C LEU A 111 -11.36 -14.98 -19.51
N ARG A 112 -12.52 -14.44 -19.95
CA ARG A 112 -13.13 -13.26 -19.33
C ARG A 112 -13.49 -13.50 -17.86
N ILE A 113 -14.05 -14.67 -17.52
CA ILE A 113 -14.41 -15.02 -16.14
C ILE A 113 -13.14 -15.11 -15.28
N ALA A 114 -12.12 -15.83 -15.75
CA ALA A 114 -10.87 -15.98 -15.01
C ALA A 114 -10.17 -14.65 -14.76
N GLN A 115 -10.09 -13.78 -15.78
CA GLN A 115 -9.51 -12.44 -15.62
C GLN A 115 -10.35 -11.55 -14.69
N ALA A 116 -11.67 -11.58 -14.81
CA ALA A 116 -12.55 -10.81 -13.92
C ALA A 116 -12.41 -11.27 -12.45
N GLN A 117 -12.29 -12.57 -12.22
CA GLN A 117 -12.01 -13.15 -10.91
C GLN A 117 -10.68 -12.64 -10.36
N LEU A 118 -9.62 -12.61 -11.17
CA LEU A 118 -8.31 -12.12 -10.77
C LEU A 118 -8.33 -10.61 -10.43
N VAL A 119 -8.95 -9.80 -11.29
CA VAL A 119 -9.08 -8.34 -11.06
C VAL A 119 -9.88 -8.08 -9.79
N GLY A 120 -11.03 -8.74 -9.61
CA GLY A 120 -11.87 -8.55 -8.43
C GLY A 120 -11.18 -8.99 -7.14
N TRP A 121 -10.43 -10.09 -7.17
CA TRP A 121 -9.64 -10.53 -6.01
C TRP A 121 -8.52 -9.55 -5.67
N LEU A 122 -7.78 -9.04 -6.68
CA LEU A 122 -6.74 -8.03 -6.46
C LEU A 122 -7.32 -6.73 -5.91
N GLU A 123 -8.43 -6.25 -6.47
CA GLU A 123 -9.12 -5.07 -5.94
C GLU A 123 -9.54 -5.30 -4.48
N GLY A 124 -10.12 -6.47 -4.15
CA GLY A 124 -10.49 -6.84 -2.78
C GLY A 124 -9.29 -6.87 -1.82
N LEU A 125 -8.15 -7.42 -2.25
CA LEU A 125 -6.91 -7.43 -1.47
C LEU A 125 -6.44 -6.02 -1.11
N PHE A 126 -6.37 -5.12 -2.10
CA PHE A 126 -5.94 -3.74 -1.85
C PHE A 126 -6.91 -2.98 -0.92
N HIS A 127 -8.22 -3.15 -1.10
CA HIS A 127 -9.20 -2.55 -0.19
C HIS A 127 -9.09 -3.12 1.23
N GLY A 128 -8.83 -4.43 1.37
CA GLY A 128 -8.64 -5.08 2.67
C GLY A 128 -7.43 -4.53 3.44
N ILE A 129 -6.29 -4.38 2.76
CA ILE A 129 -5.06 -3.79 3.33
C ILE A 129 -5.29 -2.32 3.74
N GLN A 130 -5.97 -1.53 2.90
CA GLN A 130 -6.28 -0.14 3.24
C GLN A 130 -7.24 -0.04 4.44
N ALA A 131 -8.25 -0.91 4.49
CA ALA A 131 -9.21 -0.94 5.60
C ALA A 131 -8.56 -1.33 6.93
N SER A 132 -7.63 -2.30 6.91
CA SER A 132 -6.89 -2.68 8.12
C SER A 132 -5.97 -1.56 8.59
N LEU A 133 -5.25 -0.90 7.69
CA LEU A 133 -4.40 0.25 8.03
C LEU A 133 -5.22 1.41 8.62
N PHE A 134 -6.35 1.74 8.01
CA PHE A 134 -7.24 2.78 8.53
C PHE A 134 -7.77 2.44 9.93
N ALA A 135 -8.16 1.19 10.16
CA ALA A 135 -8.62 0.72 11.47
C ALA A 135 -7.52 0.82 12.54
N GLN A 136 -6.27 0.46 12.19
CA GLN A 136 -5.13 0.58 13.09
C GLN A 136 -4.84 2.04 13.46
N GLN A 137 -4.84 2.94 12.48
CA GLN A 137 -4.66 4.38 12.71
C GLN A 137 -5.76 4.97 13.60
N ALA A 138 -7.03 4.60 13.35
CA ALA A 138 -8.16 5.04 14.18
C ALA A 138 -8.05 4.54 15.63
N ALA A 139 -7.63 3.27 15.82
CA ALA A 139 -7.41 2.70 17.15
C ALA A 139 -6.26 3.41 17.89
N ALA A 140 -5.14 3.67 17.21
CA ALA A 140 -4.01 4.40 17.77
C ALA A 140 -4.39 5.83 18.17
N ALA A 141 -5.14 6.55 17.31
CA ALA A 141 -5.64 7.89 17.62
C ALA A 141 -6.56 7.89 18.86
N ALA A 142 -7.47 6.92 18.97
CA ALA A 142 -8.34 6.80 20.14
C ALA A 142 -7.58 6.46 21.43
N GLN A 143 -6.48 5.69 21.34
CA GLN A 143 -5.62 5.42 22.49
C GLN A 143 -4.90 6.68 22.99
N LEU A 144 -4.39 7.50 22.06
CA LEU A 144 -3.74 8.77 22.40
C LEU A 144 -4.71 9.75 23.07
N GLU A 145 -5.94 9.84 22.58
CA GLU A 145 -6.95 10.71 23.20
C GLU A 145 -7.29 10.27 24.62
N LYS A 146 -7.46 8.96 24.86
CA LYS A 146 -7.66 8.43 26.23
C LYS A 146 -6.48 8.74 27.16
N MET A 147 -5.25 8.72 26.66
CA MET A 147 -4.07 9.09 27.45
C MET A 147 -4.05 10.59 27.77
N ARG A 148 -4.46 11.44 26.83
CA ARG A 148 -4.60 12.89 27.00
C ARG A 148 -5.70 13.24 28.01
N GLU A 149 -6.87 12.61 27.93
CA GLU A 149 -7.94 12.78 28.92
C GLU A 149 -7.49 12.38 30.33
N ARG A 150 -6.70 11.30 30.44
CA ARG A 150 -6.15 10.84 31.73
C ARG A 150 -5.08 11.77 32.29
N SER A 151 -4.29 12.44 31.45
CA SER A 151 -3.23 13.37 31.88
C SER A 151 -3.76 14.78 32.19
N LEU A 152 -4.86 15.20 31.56
CA LEU A 152 -5.52 16.49 31.80
C LEU A 152 -6.53 16.48 32.97
N ASN A 153 -6.87 15.30 33.51
CA ASN A 153 -7.65 15.17 34.73
C ASN A 153 -6.73 14.84 35.92
N PRO A 154 -6.07 15.85 36.56
CA PRO A 154 -5.51 15.62 37.88
C PRO A 154 -6.68 15.24 38.78
N GLY A 155 -6.67 14.00 39.30
CA GLY A 155 -7.72 13.52 40.19
C GLY A 155 -8.01 14.59 41.27
N PRO A 156 -9.30 14.77 41.65
CA PRO A 156 -9.69 15.79 42.61
C PRO A 156 -8.75 15.70 43.81
N GLY A 157 -8.04 16.80 44.07
CA GLY A 157 -6.92 16.85 44.99
C GLY A 157 -7.25 16.15 46.30
N ASP A 158 -6.31 15.32 46.77
CA ASP A 158 -6.31 14.85 48.16
C ASP A 158 -6.02 16.07 49.06
N GLY A 159 -7.05 16.90 49.22
CA GLY A 159 -7.15 17.94 50.20
C GLY A 159 -7.47 17.33 51.56
N ARG A 160 -6.56 16.53 52.10
CA ARG A 160 -6.50 16.26 53.55
C ARG A 160 -5.37 17.09 54.14
N ALA A 161 -5.69 18.38 54.26
CA ALA A 161 -4.98 19.33 55.10
C ALA A 161 -4.89 18.79 56.54
N GLY A 162 -3.76 19.09 57.18
CA GLY A 162 -3.34 18.52 58.46
C GLY A 162 -4.34 18.65 59.61
N THR A 163 -4.28 17.69 60.52
CA THR A 163 -4.81 17.83 61.87
C THR A 163 -3.61 17.69 62.81
N TYR A 164 -3.20 18.83 63.37
CA TYR A 164 -2.30 18.91 64.51
C TYR A 164 -3.01 18.35 65.74
N LEU A 165 -2.41 17.35 66.40
CA LEU A 165 -2.53 17.09 67.84
C LEU A 165 -1.18 16.57 68.35
#